data_AF-A0A7Y2U010-F1
#
_entry.id   AF-A0A7Y2U010-F1
#
_cell.length_a   1.000
_cell.length_b   1.000
_cell.length_c   1.000
_cell.angle_alpha   90.00
_cell.angle_beta   90.00
_cell.angle_gamma   90.00
#
_symmetry.space_group_name_H-M   'P 1'
#
loop_
_entity.id
_entity.type
_entity.pdbx_description
1 polymer ?
#
loop_
_entity_poly.entity_id
_entity_poly.type
_entity_poly.pdbx_seq_one_letter_code
_entity_poly.pdbx_strand_id
1 'polypeptide(L)'
;MSDRNETPPGIAEIEALARAAMAALPEIFRAEAEKVVLRVEDFASDAMLRDLEIADPFALTGLYEGVPLTEKSVLDQAVQPDAIWLFRRPILDEWIERGDIGLAALVAHVYVHELAHHFGWSDDDIASIDEWWT
;
A
#
# COMPACT_ATOMS: atom_id res chain seq x y z
N MET A 1 -5.82 -9.40 31.44
CA MET A 1 -6.31 -10.06 30.21
C MET A 1 -5.22 -9.90 29.18
N SER A 2 -4.42 -10.94 28.97
CA SER A 2 -3.26 -10.91 28.08
C SER A 2 -3.67 -11.52 26.74
N ASP A 3 -4.25 -10.72 25.85
CA ASP A 3 -4.20 -11.02 24.42
C ASP A 3 -2.81 -10.63 23.93
N ARG A 4 -1.83 -11.48 24.25
CA ARG A 4 -0.56 -11.46 23.53
C ARG A 4 -0.84 -12.24 22.26
N ASN A 5 -0.86 -11.55 21.13
CA ASN A 5 -0.89 -12.18 19.82
C ASN A 5 0.30 -13.17 19.77
N GLU A 6 0.05 -14.47 19.89
CA GLU A 6 1.09 -15.52 19.87
C GLU A 6 1.72 -15.67 18.48
N THR A 7 1.14 -15.01 17.47
CA THR A 7 1.57 -15.00 16.08
C THR A 7 1.69 -13.57 15.56
N PRO A 8 2.69 -13.26 14.69
CA PRO A 8 2.79 -11.96 14.06
C PRO A 8 1.56 -11.70 13.17
N PRO A 9 1.17 -10.43 12.97
CA PRO A 9 0.03 -10.06 12.13
C PRO A 9 0.12 -10.66 10.73
N GLY A 10 -0.98 -11.30 10.29
CA GLY A 10 -1.06 -11.97 8.99
C GLY A 10 -1.36 -11.04 7.82
N ILE A 11 -1.33 -11.60 6.60
CA ILE A 11 -1.71 -10.88 5.36
C ILE A 11 -3.12 -10.28 5.47
N ALA A 12 -4.08 -11.06 5.97
CA ALA A 12 -5.46 -10.61 6.14
C ALA A 12 -5.61 -9.44 7.12
N GLU A 13 -4.74 -9.35 8.14
CA GLU A 13 -4.73 -8.23 9.08
C GLU A 13 -4.20 -6.96 8.40
N ILE A 14 -3.10 -7.05 7.64
CA ILE A 14 -2.59 -5.92 6.84
C ILE A 14 -3.63 -5.45 5.83
N GLU A 15 -4.29 -6.38 5.13
CA GLU A 15 -5.36 -6.05 4.19
C GLU A 15 -6.52 -5.32 4.89
N ALA A 16 -6.95 -5.80 6.06
CA ALA A 16 -8.01 -5.16 6.83
C ALA A 16 -7.62 -3.74 7.26
N LEU A 17 -6.38 -3.53 7.68
CA LEU A 17 -5.85 -2.20 8.05
C LEU A 17 -5.80 -1.25 6.85
N ALA A 18 -5.35 -1.73 5.69
CA ALA A 18 -5.33 -0.94 4.46
C ALA A 18 -6.75 -0.59 3.96
N ARG A 19 -7.70 -1.51 4.09
CA ARG A 19 -9.13 -1.23 3.79
C ARG A 19 -9.73 -0.21 4.76
N ALA A 20 -9.35 -0.27 6.04
CA ALA A 20 -9.76 0.75 7.00
C ALA A 20 -9.19 2.13 6.63
N ALA A 21 -7.93 2.19 6.18
CA ALA A 21 -7.31 3.41 5.67
C ALA A 21 -8.07 3.97 4.46
N MET A 22 -8.38 3.12 3.47
CA MET A 22 -9.19 3.49 2.30
C MET A 22 -10.56 4.04 2.71
N ALA A 23 -11.25 3.39 3.65
CA ALA A 23 -12.56 3.82 4.13
C ALA A 23 -12.51 5.17 4.87
N ALA A 24 -11.38 5.48 5.53
CA ALA A 24 -11.16 6.74 6.23
C ALA A 24 -10.85 7.92 5.29
N LEU A 25 -10.52 7.67 4.03
CA LEU A 25 -10.24 8.73 3.06
C LEU A 25 -11.46 9.65 2.86
N PRO A 26 -11.23 10.97 2.66
CA PRO A 26 -12.24 11.88 2.12
C PRO A 26 -12.85 11.33 0.83
N GLU A 27 -14.14 11.59 0.61
CA GLU A 27 -14.93 11.03 -0.50
C GLU A 27 -14.24 11.13 -1.87
N ILE A 28 -13.65 12.31 -2.14
CA ILE A 28 -12.98 12.60 -3.42
C ILE A 28 -11.80 11.67 -3.69
N PHE A 29 -11.04 11.31 -2.65
CA PHE A 29 -9.88 10.43 -2.74
C PHE A 29 -10.29 8.95 -2.69
N ARG A 30 -11.28 8.63 -1.85
CA ARG A 30 -11.81 7.27 -1.73
C ARG A 30 -12.36 6.73 -3.04
N ALA A 31 -13.09 7.56 -3.79
CA ALA A 31 -13.65 7.17 -5.08
C ALA A 31 -12.58 6.78 -6.11
N GLU A 32 -11.39 7.38 -6.08
CA GLU A 32 -10.27 6.98 -6.93
C GLU A 32 -9.57 5.73 -6.39
N ALA A 33 -9.37 5.65 -5.07
CA ALA A 33 -8.77 4.49 -4.42
C ALA A 33 -9.58 3.19 -4.65
N GLU A 34 -10.91 3.26 -4.66
CA GLU A 34 -11.81 2.11 -4.89
C GLU A 34 -11.69 1.51 -6.30
N LYS A 35 -11.10 2.23 -7.26
CA LYS A 35 -10.84 1.73 -8.62
C LYS A 35 -9.57 0.88 -8.68
N VAL A 36 -8.72 0.95 -7.66
CA VAL A 36 -7.42 0.27 -7.58
C VAL A 36 -7.54 -1.02 -6.79
N VAL A 37 -6.98 -2.11 -7.32
CA VAL A 37 -6.98 -3.41 -6.63
C VAL A 37 -5.94 -3.42 -5.53
N LEU A 38 -6.37 -3.60 -4.29
CA LEU A 38 -5.46 -3.87 -3.16
C LEU A 38 -4.97 -5.32 -3.19
N ARG A 39 -3.65 -5.51 -3.17
CA ARG A 39 -2.98 -6.81 -3.02
C ARG A 39 -2.02 -6.76 -1.85
N VAL A 40 -2.00 -7.82 -1.05
CA VAL A 40 -1.09 -7.95 0.09
C VAL A 40 -0.35 -9.27 -0.03
N GLU A 41 0.98 -9.19 -0.03
CA GLU A 41 1.87 -10.35 -0.16
C GLU A 41 2.95 -10.32 0.92
N ASP A 42 3.65 -11.43 1.13
CA ASP A 42 4.75 -11.47 2.09
C ASP A 42 5.94 -10.60 1.64
N PHE A 43 6.27 -10.63 0.34
CA PHE A 43 7.34 -9.87 -0.31
C PHE A 43 6.97 -9.57 -1.77
N ALA A 44 7.63 -8.58 -2.36
CA ALA A 44 7.63 -8.40 -3.81
C ALA A 44 8.27 -9.60 -4.50
N SER A 45 7.83 -9.89 -5.73
CA SER A 45 8.44 -10.96 -6.52
C SER A 45 9.85 -10.57 -6.97
N ASP A 46 10.72 -11.57 -7.20
CA ASP A 46 12.06 -11.33 -7.75
C ASP A 46 12.04 -10.56 -9.09
N ALA A 47 10.96 -10.71 -9.88
CA ALA A 47 10.80 -9.96 -11.12
C ALA A 47 10.56 -8.47 -10.84
N MET A 48 9.61 -8.15 -9.94
CA MET A 48 9.33 -6.77 -9.53
C MET A 48 10.56 -6.09 -8.93
N LEU A 49 11.30 -6.78 -8.06
CA LEU A 49 12.51 -6.24 -7.44
C LEU A 49 13.60 -5.95 -8.49
N ARG A 50 13.78 -6.83 -9.48
CA ARG A 50 14.71 -6.59 -10.59
C ARG A 50 14.30 -5.41 -11.45
N ASP A 51 13.01 -5.31 -11.79
CA ASP A 51 12.49 -4.24 -12.65
C ASP A 51 12.60 -2.86 -11.97
N LEU A 52 12.50 -2.83 -10.64
CA LEU A 52 12.68 -1.64 -9.81
C LEU A 52 14.14 -1.38 -9.39
N GLU A 53 15.08 -2.25 -9.79
CA GLU A 53 16.49 -2.21 -9.37
C GLU A 53 16.70 -2.22 -7.83
N ILE A 54 15.79 -2.86 -7.09
CA ILE A 54 15.83 -2.99 -5.63
C ILE A 54 16.57 -4.27 -5.25
N ALA A 55 17.69 -4.12 -4.54
CA ALA A 55 18.50 -5.26 -4.11
C ALA A 55 17.99 -5.93 -2.82
N ASP A 56 17.40 -5.14 -1.92
CA ASP A 56 16.89 -5.62 -0.63
C ASP A 56 15.35 -5.67 -0.65
N PRO A 57 14.73 -6.86 -0.55
CA PRO A 57 13.27 -6.98 -0.53
C PRO A 57 12.62 -6.28 0.68
N PHE A 58 13.35 -6.03 1.76
CA PHE A 58 12.85 -5.28 2.92
C PHE A 58 12.77 -3.77 2.69
N ALA A 59 13.42 -3.25 1.64
CA ALA A 59 13.38 -1.83 1.29
C ALA A 59 12.10 -1.40 0.54
N LEU A 60 11.21 -2.36 0.21
CA LEU A 60 9.96 -2.09 -0.52
C LEU A 60 8.75 -2.49 0.33
N THR A 61 8.08 -1.52 0.93
CA THR A 61 6.90 -1.75 1.79
C THR A 61 5.57 -1.64 1.06
N GLY A 62 5.51 -0.83 0.00
CA GLY A 62 4.38 -0.68 -0.89
C GLY A 62 4.81 -0.46 -2.33
N LEU A 63 3.88 -0.65 -3.27
CA LEU A 63 4.07 -0.30 -4.68
C LEU A 63 2.73 -0.06 -5.36
N TYR A 64 2.58 1.09 -6.03
CA TYR A 64 1.58 1.25 -7.07
C TYR A 64 2.05 0.65 -8.41
N GLU A 65 1.25 -0.24 -8.99
CA GLU A 65 1.46 -0.84 -10.31
C GLU A 65 0.29 -0.47 -11.23
N GLY A 66 0.54 0.43 -12.18
CA GLY A 66 -0.44 0.84 -13.19
C GLY A 66 -0.16 0.22 -14.56
N VAL A 67 -1.19 -0.01 -15.37
CA VAL A 67 -1.02 -0.42 -16.77
C VAL A 67 -0.85 0.84 -17.65
N PRO A 68 0.27 1.01 -18.38
CA PRO A 68 0.46 2.17 -19.25
C PRO A 68 -0.66 2.28 -20.29
N LEU A 69 -1.25 3.48 -20.43
CA LEU A 69 -2.29 3.79 -21.42
C LEU A 69 -1.91 3.43 -22.86
N THR A 70 -0.61 3.35 -23.19
CA THR A 70 -0.09 3.02 -24.52
C THR A 70 -0.19 1.53 -24.88
N GLU A 71 -0.43 0.66 -23.90
CA GLU A 71 -0.70 -0.77 -24.11
C GLU A 71 -2.21 -1.08 -24.14
N LYS A 72 -3.06 -0.04 -24.18
CA LYS A 72 -4.51 -0.14 -24.41
C LYS A 72 -4.82 -0.44 -25.88
N SER A 73 -4.27 -1.53 -26.41
CA SER A 73 -4.64 -2.04 -27.73
C SER A 73 -5.97 -2.79 -27.64
N VAL A 74 -6.85 -2.49 -28.59
CA VAL A 74 -8.32 -2.71 -28.56
C VAL A 74 -8.73 -4.18 -28.77
N LEU A 75 -7.82 -5.15 -28.67
CA LEU A 75 -8.06 -6.52 -29.12
C LEU A 75 -7.49 -7.54 -28.12
N ASP A 76 -8.39 -8.14 -27.34
CA ASP A 76 -8.28 -9.47 -26.69
C ASP A 76 -7.40 -9.70 -25.44
N GLN A 77 -6.90 -8.68 -24.74
CA GLN A 77 -6.33 -8.88 -23.39
C GLN A 77 -7.25 -8.31 -22.32
N ALA A 78 -7.60 -9.14 -21.33
CA ALA A 78 -8.29 -8.70 -20.13
C ALA A 78 -7.47 -7.56 -19.51
N VAL A 79 -8.03 -6.35 -19.54
CA VAL A 79 -7.44 -5.15 -18.94
C VAL A 79 -7.24 -5.47 -17.45
N GLN A 80 -5.98 -5.63 -17.03
CA GLN A 80 -5.70 -5.73 -15.60
C GLN A 80 -5.95 -4.35 -14.99
N PRO A 81 -6.79 -4.25 -13.95
CA PRO A 81 -6.95 -2.99 -13.23
C PRO A 81 -5.63 -2.61 -12.56
N ASP A 82 -5.41 -1.31 -12.37
CA ASP A 82 -4.29 -0.82 -11.58
C ASP A 82 -4.35 -1.45 -10.18
N ALA A 83 -3.17 -1.69 -9.60
CA ALA A 83 -3.05 -2.37 -8.32
C ALA A 83 -2.13 -1.60 -7.37
N ILE A 84 -2.46 -1.69 -6.08
CA ILE A 84 -1.59 -1.26 -5.00
C ILE A 84 -1.19 -2.49 -4.21
N TRP A 85 0.11 -2.72 -4.14
CA TRP A 85 0.73 -3.83 -3.44
C TRP A 85 1.23 -3.35 -2.08
N LEU A 86 0.96 -4.13 -1.03
CA LEU A 86 1.56 -3.96 0.29
C LEU A 86 2.32 -5.22 0.66
N PHE A 87 3.56 -5.06 1.14
CA PHE A 87 4.42 -6.18 1.46
C PHE A 87 4.52 -6.35 2.98
N ARG A 88 3.87 -7.40 3.48
CA ARG A 88 3.67 -7.64 4.91
C ARG A 88 4.98 -7.72 5.68
N ARG A 89 5.99 -8.46 5.19
CA ARG A 89 7.24 -8.64 5.95
C ARG A 89 8.07 -7.36 5.99
N PRO A 90 8.27 -6.62 4.88
CA PRO A 90 8.88 -5.30 4.91
C PRO A 90 8.15 -4.32 5.86
N ILE A 91 6.82 -4.27 5.81
CA ILE A 91 6.02 -3.40 6.72
C ILE A 91 6.25 -3.79 8.19
N LEU A 92 6.27 -5.09 8.52
CA LEU A 92 6.48 -5.53 9.89
C LEU A 92 7.92 -5.29 10.37
N ASP A 93 8.90 -5.40 9.47
CA ASP A 93 10.30 -5.09 9.78
C ASP A 93 10.45 -3.60 10.12
N GLU A 94 9.91 -2.72 9.27
CA GLU A 94 9.86 -1.28 9.51
C GLU A 94 9.09 -0.94 10.80
N TRP A 95 7.97 -1.62 11.06
CA TRP A 95 7.19 -1.42 12.28
C TRP A 95 8.00 -1.72 13.55
N ILE A 96 8.75 -2.82 13.55
CA ILE A 96 9.61 -3.23 14.66
C ILE A 96 10.80 -2.27 14.81
N GLU A 97 11.40 -1.86 13.69
CA GLU A 97 12.55 -0.93 13.68
C GLU A 97 12.16 0.45 14.22
N ARG A 98 11.03 0.99 13.78
CA ARG A 98 10.51 2.29 14.25
C ARG A 98 10.14 2.25 15.73
N GLY A 99 9.34 1.26 16.14
CA GLY A 99 8.98 1.01 17.54
C GLY A 99 8.14 2.10 18.24
N ASP A 100 7.84 3.21 17.57
CA ASP A 100 7.13 4.39 18.09
C ASP A 100 5.76 4.63 17.40
N ILE A 101 5.48 3.93 16.31
CA ILE A 101 4.22 4.00 15.55
C ILE A 101 3.40 2.69 15.68
N GLY A 102 2.08 2.83 15.73
CA GLY A 102 1.17 1.67 15.68
C GLY A 102 1.11 1.06 14.28
N LEU A 103 0.98 -0.26 14.18
CA LEU A 103 0.92 -0.97 12.90
C LEU A 103 -0.19 -0.43 11.98
N ALA A 104 -1.37 -0.10 12.54
CA ALA A 104 -2.47 0.48 11.78
C ALA A 104 -2.07 1.80 11.11
N ALA A 105 -1.38 2.68 11.83
CA ALA A 105 -0.92 3.96 11.29
C ALA A 105 0.19 3.75 10.24
N LEU A 106 1.10 2.80 10.45
CA LEU A 106 2.15 2.49 9.45
C LEU A 106 1.55 1.93 8.15
N VAL A 107 0.67 0.92 8.23
CA VAL A 107 0.04 0.34 7.04
C VAL A 107 -0.70 1.41 6.25
N ALA A 108 -1.41 2.27 6.96
CA ALA A 108 -2.21 3.29 6.35
C ALA A 108 -1.35 4.44 5.77
N HIS A 109 -0.24 4.79 6.41
CA HIS A 109 0.78 5.67 5.86
C HIS A 109 1.34 5.14 4.53
N VAL A 110 1.80 3.88 4.49
CA VAL A 110 2.31 3.26 3.25
C VAL A 110 1.24 3.26 2.16
N TYR A 111 0.02 2.82 2.48
CA TYR A 111 -1.08 2.76 1.52
C TYR A 111 -1.44 4.15 0.94
N VAL A 112 -1.58 5.17 1.78
CA VAL A 112 -1.91 6.53 1.33
C VAL A 112 -0.75 7.15 0.56
N HIS A 113 0.50 6.87 0.93
CA HIS A 113 1.69 7.34 0.22
C HIS A 113 1.72 6.86 -1.23
N GLU A 114 1.49 5.56 -1.46
CA GLU A 114 1.44 4.99 -2.81
C GLU A 114 0.31 5.60 -3.66
N LEU A 115 -0.88 5.80 -3.07
CA LEU A 115 -1.99 6.47 -3.76
C LEU A 115 -1.64 7.92 -4.12
N ALA A 116 -1.12 8.68 -3.15
CA ALA A 116 -0.81 10.08 -3.31
C ALA A 116 0.25 10.31 -4.39
N HIS A 117 1.32 9.52 -4.37
CA HIS A 117 2.37 9.56 -5.39
C HIS A 117 1.83 9.23 -6.78
N HIS A 118 0.97 8.21 -6.90
CA HIS A 118 0.45 7.82 -8.20
C HIS A 118 -0.55 8.82 -8.79
N PHE A 119 -1.48 9.32 -7.97
CA PHE A 119 -2.51 10.25 -8.41
C PHE A 119 -2.05 11.72 -8.44
N GLY A 120 -0.81 11.99 -8.00
CA GLY A 120 -0.24 13.34 -7.95
C GLY A 120 -0.94 14.23 -6.93
N TRP A 121 -1.36 13.68 -5.79
CA TRP A 121 -1.91 14.45 -4.68
C TRP A 121 -0.81 15.31 -4.08
N SER A 122 -1.11 16.58 -3.85
CA SER A 122 -0.16 17.52 -3.26
C SER A 122 0.04 17.25 -1.76
N ASP A 123 1.10 17.80 -1.17
CA ASP A 123 1.31 17.74 0.28
C ASP A 123 0.11 18.33 1.05
N ASP A 124 -0.56 19.35 0.49
CA ASP A 124 -1.78 19.95 1.06
C ASP A 124 -2.97 18.97 0.98
N ASP A 125 -3.09 18.21 -0.11
CA ASP A 125 -4.10 17.15 -0.26
C ASP A 125 -3.85 16.04 0.77
N ILE A 126 -2.60 15.60 0.93
CA ILE A 126 -2.20 14.60 1.93
C ILE A 126 -2.45 15.13 3.35
N ALA A 127 -2.10 16.39 3.63
CA ALA A 127 -2.36 17.02 4.92
C ALA A 127 -3.86 17.13 5.24
N SER A 128 -4.71 17.27 4.21
CA SER A 128 -6.17 17.31 4.38
C SER A 128 -6.80 15.94 4.73
N ILE A 129 -6.06 14.84 4.52
CA ILE A 129 -6.45 13.48 4.92
C ILE A 129 -6.21 13.23 6.42
N ASP A 130 -5.38 14.09 7.06
CA ASP A 130 -5.22 14.33 8.52
C ASP A 130 -4.28 13.42 9.37
N GLU A 131 -3.70 14.06 10.39
CA GLU A 131 -2.87 13.70 11.58
C GLU A 131 -1.68 12.70 11.54
N TRP A 132 -1.45 11.85 10.53
CA TRP A 132 -0.38 10.80 10.64
C TRP A 132 1.01 11.19 10.12
N TRP A 133 1.14 12.38 9.55
CA TRP A 133 2.39 12.84 8.91
C TRP A 133 3.11 13.95 9.71
N THR A 134 2.48 14.51 10.75
CA THR A 134 3.06 15.53 11.66
C THR A 134 3.38 14.95 13.03
#